data_AF-A0A2V8UHA2-F1
#
_entry.id   AF-A0A2V8UHA2-F1
#
_cell.length_a   1.000
_cell.length_b   1.000
_cell.length_c   1.000
_cell.angle_alpha   90.00
_cell.angle_beta   90.00
_cell.angle_gamma   90.00
#
_symmetry.space_group_name_H-M   'P 1'
#
loop_
_entity.id
_entity.type
_entity.pdbx_description
1 polymer ?
#
loop_
_entity_poly.entity_id
_entity_poly.type
_entity_poly.pdbx_seq_one_letter_code
_entity_poly.pdbx_strand_id
1 'polypeptide(L)'
;MIACRSGPAENYRMTKTSAVFMALACWTSAQTPPNLAGVWELRKSESAPAGRMPDSMKIKIDQQAMAFDMTIRVVAAGKLEQQSFRYIAGQETKGEMHGAPMTSRAELDERALVVRSVAVIGGKELRLTDRFNLSDDGNTLTFRERHQYGSEPEAEDTRVFDRRPATSWEPDAPPKRAEEVYKNIQIMKGVPAPRLAVVMTNLTRWLGVDCAHCHVVGQFESDDKPAKKTARTMFQMVRAINQNNFAGSNPVTCWTCHRGEAKPQSLPKQ
;
A
#
# COMPACT_ATOMS: atom_id res chain seq x y z
N MET A 1 1.57 18.66 77.35
CA MET A 1 1.55 17.77 78.54
C MET A 1 1.19 16.38 78.01
N ILE A 2 2.03 15.35 78.03
CA ILE A 2 3.05 14.91 78.99
C ILE A 2 4.22 14.27 78.22
N ALA A 3 5.42 14.49 78.73
CA ALA A 3 6.70 13.95 78.27
C ALA A 3 7.11 12.70 79.06
N CYS A 4 7.95 11.85 78.46
CA CYS A 4 9.04 11.07 79.09
C CYS A 4 9.59 10.08 78.04
N ARG A 5 10.88 9.72 77.93
CA ARG A 5 12.14 10.15 78.56
C ARG A 5 13.28 9.54 77.71
N SER A 6 14.44 10.15 77.80
CA SER A 6 15.70 9.83 77.14
C SER A 6 16.47 8.65 77.77
N GLY A 7 17.33 8.02 76.96
CA GLY A 7 18.46 7.20 77.37
C GLY A 7 19.29 6.73 76.16
N PRO A 8 20.60 7.06 76.05
CA PRO A 8 21.43 6.64 74.93
C PRO A 8 22.53 5.62 75.30
N ALA A 9 23.18 5.15 74.23
CA ALA A 9 24.51 4.53 74.13
C ALA A 9 24.59 3.00 74.18
N GLU A 10 24.87 2.39 73.01
CA GLU A 10 26.01 1.48 72.93
C GLU A 10 26.59 1.43 71.50
N ASN A 11 27.91 1.61 71.44
CA ASN A 11 28.70 1.71 70.22
C ASN A 11 29.04 0.31 69.70
N TYR A 12 28.64 -0.03 68.47
CA TYR A 12 29.20 -1.18 67.75
C TYR A 12 30.02 -0.68 66.56
N ARG A 13 31.35 -0.64 66.74
CA ARG A 13 32.33 -0.47 65.66
C ARG A 13 32.35 -1.76 64.84
N MET A 14 31.82 -1.71 63.63
CA MET A 14 32.03 -2.75 62.62
C MET A 14 32.90 -2.18 61.50
N THR A 15 34.16 -2.63 61.47
CA THR A 15 35.11 -2.40 60.38
C THR A 15 34.54 -3.01 59.10
N LYS A 16 34.11 -2.17 58.15
CA LYS A 16 33.74 -2.60 56.80
C LYS A 16 34.90 -2.29 55.84
N THR A 17 35.59 -3.34 55.44
CA THR A 17 36.40 -3.40 54.22
C THR A 17 35.54 -3.01 53.02
N SER A 18 35.88 -1.89 52.38
CA SER A 18 35.28 -1.44 51.12
C SER A 18 35.72 -2.34 49.98
N ALA A 19 34.85 -3.26 49.54
CA ALA A 19 34.93 -3.85 48.21
C ALA A 19 34.16 -2.94 47.24
N VAL A 20 34.89 -2.21 46.40
CA VAL A 20 34.32 -1.40 45.32
C VAL A 20 33.85 -2.36 44.23
N PHE A 21 32.54 -2.60 44.15
CA PHE A 21 31.92 -3.25 42.98
C PHE A 21 31.85 -2.21 41.85
N MET A 22 32.77 -2.31 40.91
CA MET A 22 32.72 -1.56 39.65
C MET A 22 31.60 -2.17 38.79
N ALA A 23 30.40 -1.61 38.89
CA ALA A 23 29.30 -1.95 37.98
C ALA A 23 29.67 -1.48 36.57
N LEU A 24 30.07 -2.43 35.71
CA LEU A 24 30.09 -2.20 34.26
C LEU A 24 28.63 -1.99 33.82
N ALA A 25 28.21 -0.73 33.76
CA ALA A 25 27.04 -0.35 32.98
C ALA A 25 27.36 -0.67 31.52
N CYS A 26 26.78 -1.74 30.98
CA CYS A 26 26.65 -1.89 29.53
C CYS A 26 25.68 -0.81 29.07
N TRP A 27 26.21 0.30 28.57
CA TRP A 27 25.44 1.27 27.81
C TRP A 27 25.09 0.60 26.49
N THR A 28 23.93 -0.06 26.41
CA THR A 28 23.36 -0.43 25.11
C THR A 28 22.91 0.87 24.47
N SER A 29 23.77 1.44 23.62
CA SER A 29 23.38 2.54 22.74
C SER A 29 22.20 2.06 21.90
N ALA A 30 20.99 2.56 22.18
CA ALA A 30 19.87 2.36 21.28
C ALA A 30 20.27 3.02 19.95
N GLN A 31 20.58 2.20 18.95
CA GLN A 31 21.06 2.67 17.67
C GLN A 31 19.92 3.45 17.01
N THR A 32 20.10 4.76 16.83
CA THR A 32 19.09 5.60 16.18
C THR A 32 18.84 5.05 14.78
N PRO A 33 17.57 4.80 14.39
CA PRO A 33 17.27 4.28 13.06
C PRO A 33 17.84 5.19 11.96
N PRO A 34 18.31 4.63 10.83
CA PRO A 34 18.69 5.43 9.69
C PRO A 34 17.50 6.29 9.23
N ASN A 35 17.77 7.56 8.93
CA ASN A 35 16.75 8.47 8.41
C ASN A 35 16.61 8.28 6.88
N LEU A 36 15.76 7.34 6.52
CA LEU A 36 15.40 7.05 5.13
C LEU A 36 14.33 8.02 4.61
N ALA A 37 13.73 8.85 5.47
CA ALA A 37 12.67 9.77 5.08
C ALA A 37 13.12 10.70 3.96
N GLY A 38 12.29 10.87 2.94
CA GLY A 38 12.59 11.74 1.81
C GLY A 38 12.01 11.25 0.50
N VAL A 39 12.35 11.99 -0.56
CA VAL A 39 12.03 11.63 -1.94
C VAL A 39 13.31 11.16 -2.60
N TRP A 40 13.25 10.02 -3.26
CA TRP A 40 14.36 9.33 -3.88
C TRP A 40 14.05 9.13 -5.34
N GLU A 41 14.93 9.58 -6.24
CA GLU A 41 14.75 9.46 -7.69
C GLU A 41 15.81 8.55 -8.29
N LEU A 42 15.40 7.65 -9.18
CA LEU A 42 16.27 6.64 -9.76
C LEU A 42 17.42 7.27 -10.56
N ARG A 43 18.64 6.94 -10.16
CA ARG A 43 19.87 7.20 -10.88
C ARG A 43 20.12 6.08 -11.88
N LYS A 44 19.66 6.27 -13.13
CA LYS A 44 19.75 5.24 -14.18
C LYS A 44 21.17 4.81 -14.53
N SER A 45 22.15 5.70 -14.42
CA SER A 45 23.55 5.45 -14.81
C SER A 45 24.26 4.40 -13.94
N GLU A 46 23.78 4.19 -12.71
CA GLU A 46 24.37 3.23 -11.75
C GLU A 46 23.38 2.13 -11.36
N SER A 47 22.23 2.07 -12.03
CA SER A 47 21.21 1.05 -11.81
C SER A 47 21.30 -0.04 -12.86
N ALA A 48 21.13 -1.30 -12.45
CA ALA A 48 21.19 -2.46 -13.33
C ALA A 48 20.13 -3.51 -12.92
N PRO A 49 18.84 -3.26 -13.21
CA PRO A 49 17.82 -4.28 -13.04
C PRO A 49 17.96 -5.35 -14.14
N ALA A 50 17.57 -6.59 -13.84
CA ALA A 50 17.50 -7.68 -14.80
C ALA A 50 16.50 -7.41 -15.93
N GLY A 51 15.47 -6.60 -15.65
CA GLY A 51 14.43 -6.21 -16.60
C GLY A 51 14.71 -4.92 -17.37
N ARG A 52 13.72 -4.49 -18.16
CA ARG A 52 13.78 -3.19 -18.87
C ARG A 52 13.82 -2.05 -17.85
N MET A 53 14.83 -1.18 -17.98
CA MET A 53 14.90 0.06 -17.20
C MET A 53 13.65 0.92 -17.41
N PRO A 54 12.97 1.39 -16.35
CA PRO A 54 11.81 2.27 -16.48
C PRO A 54 12.17 3.67 -17.01
N ASP A 55 11.15 4.38 -17.48
CA ASP A 55 11.27 5.77 -17.93
C ASP A 55 11.57 6.70 -16.74
N SER A 56 10.96 6.46 -15.59
CA SER A 56 11.34 7.04 -14.31
C SER A 56 10.91 6.16 -13.15
N MET A 57 11.56 6.30 -12.00
CA MET A 57 11.13 5.67 -10.76
C MET A 57 11.44 6.61 -9.60
N LYS A 58 10.47 6.79 -8.70
CA LYS A 58 10.61 7.58 -7.48
C LYS A 58 10.11 6.80 -6.28
N ILE A 59 10.74 7.00 -5.13
CA ILE A 59 10.32 6.45 -3.85
C ILE A 59 10.13 7.61 -2.88
N LYS A 60 8.95 7.73 -2.29
CA LYS A 60 8.71 8.60 -1.13
C LYS A 60 8.70 7.73 0.11
N ILE A 61 9.48 8.11 1.11
CA ILE A 61 9.50 7.45 2.42
C ILE A 61 9.11 8.52 3.45
N ASP A 62 7.99 8.30 4.12
CA ASP A 62 7.63 9.02 5.34
C ASP A 62 8.00 8.11 6.52
N GLN A 63 8.87 8.57 7.42
CA GLN A 63 9.38 7.76 8.53
C GLN A 63 9.03 8.42 9.87
N GLN A 64 8.46 7.62 10.79
CA GLN A 64 8.19 8.02 12.16
C GLN A 64 8.71 6.95 13.11
N ALA A 65 9.85 7.23 13.76
CA ALA A 65 10.57 6.28 14.59
C ALA A 65 10.87 4.95 13.84
N MET A 66 10.15 3.88 14.18
CA MET A 66 10.27 2.54 13.59
C MET A 66 9.27 2.26 12.45
N ALA A 67 8.35 3.19 12.17
CA ALA A 67 7.35 3.05 11.12
C ALA A 67 7.83 3.73 9.82
N PHE A 68 7.63 3.04 8.70
CA PHE A 68 8.01 3.46 7.35
C PHE A 68 6.79 3.35 6.44
N ASP A 69 6.24 4.49 6.04
CA ASP A 69 5.20 4.60 5.02
C ASP A 69 5.91 4.89 3.68
N MET A 70 6.03 3.88 2.83
CA MET A 70 6.75 3.94 1.57
C MET A 70 5.77 3.98 0.41
N THR A 71 5.98 4.90 -0.53
CA THR A 71 5.25 4.93 -1.80
C THR A 71 6.24 4.90 -2.95
N ILE A 72 6.12 3.89 -3.80
CA ILE A 72 6.94 3.69 -4.99
C ILE A 72 6.09 4.04 -6.20
N ARG A 73 6.64 4.89 -7.08
CA ARG A 73 6.07 5.22 -8.38
C ARG A 73 7.03 4.81 -9.48
N VAL A 74 6.53 4.06 -10.44
CA VAL A 74 7.26 3.64 -11.63
C VAL A 74 6.51 4.17 -12.85
N VAL A 75 7.22 4.86 -13.74
CA VAL A 75 6.72 5.18 -15.08
C VAL A 75 7.44 4.29 -16.07
N ALA A 76 6.70 3.44 -16.77
CA ALA A 76 7.24 2.57 -17.81
C ALA A 76 6.31 2.57 -19.03
N ALA A 77 6.89 2.80 -20.21
CA ALA A 77 6.15 2.94 -21.46
C ALA A 77 4.99 3.97 -21.36
N GLY A 78 5.25 5.08 -20.65
CA GLY A 78 4.27 6.16 -20.44
C GLY A 78 3.10 5.83 -19.49
N LYS A 79 3.11 4.68 -18.80
CA LYS A 79 2.13 4.34 -17.77
C LYS A 79 2.72 4.54 -16.38
N LEU A 80 1.99 5.25 -15.52
CA LEU A 80 2.32 5.41 -14.10
C LEU A 80 1.71 4.26 -13.32
N GLU A 81 2.54 3.51 -12.61
CA GLU A 81 2.15 2.54 -11.60
C GLU A 81 2.61 3.03 -10.22
N GLN A 82 1.76 2.87 -9.22
CA GLN A 82 2.02 3.31 -7.86
C GLN A 82 1.68 2.18 -6.88
N GLN A 83 2.57 1.96 -5.93
CA GLN A 83 2.39 1.00 -4.86
C GLN A 83 2.83 1.60 -3.54
N SER A 84 2.02 1.40 -2.50
CA SER A 84 2.29 1.89 -1.16
C SER A 84 2.42 0.73 -0.20
N PHE A 85 3.37 0.86 0.73
CA PHE A 85 3.70 -0.13 1.73
C PHE A 85 3.82 0.54 3.08
N ARG A 86 3.37 -0.16 4.12
CA ARG A 86 3.59 0.25 5.50
C ARG A 86 4.36 -0.83 6.22
N TYR A 87 5.52 -0.46 6.74
CA TYR A 87 6.39 -1.33 7.52
C TYR A 87 6.57 -0.78 8.91
N ILE A 88 6.68 -1.68 9.89
CA ILE A 88 7.07 -1.34 11.26
C ILE A 88 8.23 -2.26 11.61
N ALA A 89 9.41 -1.68 11.82
CA ALA A 89 10.61 -2.45 12.12
C ALA A 89 10.41 -3.30 13.40
N GLY A 90 10.81 -4.57 13.34
CA GLY A 90 10.62 -5.56 14.40
C GLY A 90 9.23 -6.21 14.42
N GLN A 91 8.30 -5.78 13.57
CA GLN A 91 6.95 -6.34 13.49
C GLN A 91 6.66 -6.95 12.12
N GLU A 92 5.75 -7.91 12.12
CA GLU A 92 5.14 -8.41 10.90
C GLU A 92 4.03 -7.44 10.46
N THR A 93 3.99 -7.14 9.17
CA THR A 93 2.90 -6.36 8.54
C THR A 93 2.25 -7.17 7.44
N LYS A 94 0.95 -6.95 7.23
CA LYS A 94 0.18 -7.53 6.13
C LYS A 94 -0.16 -6.42 5.15
N GLY A 95 -0.13 -6.75 3.88
CA GLY A 95 -0.47 -5.84 2.79
C GLY A 95 -0.79 -6.59 1.52
N GLU A 96 -0.74 -5.87 0.41
CA GLU A 96 -0.96 -6.43 -0.92
C GLU A 96 0.14 -5.98 -1.86
N MET A 97 0.49 -6.83 -2.82
CA MET A 97 1.38 -6.51 -3.92
C MET A 97 0.66 -6.80 -5.23
N HIS A 98 0.37 -5.76 -6.01
CA HIS A 98 -0.47 -5.85 -7.22
C HIS A 98 -1.80 -6.61 -7.00
N GLY A 99 -2.40 -6.46 -5.81
CA GLY A 99 -3.64 -7.14 -5.41
C GLY A 99 -3.46 -8.57 -4.89
N ALA A 100 -2.24 -9.10 -4.87
CA ALA A 100 -1.93 -10.38 -4.23
C ALA A 100 -1.64 -10.17 -2.74
N PRO A 101 -2.15 -11.03 -1.83
CA PRO A 101 -1.86 -10.92 -0.41
C PRO A 101 -0.36 -11.10 -0.15
N MET A 102 0.20 -10.24 0.68
CA MET A 102 1.60 -10.21 1.03
C MET A 102 1.78 -10.08 2.55
N THR A 103 2.72 -10.84 3.10
CA THR A 103 3.18 -10.69 4.49
C THR A 103 4.64 -10.25 4.47
N SER A 104 4.99 -9.28 5.31
CA SER A 104 6.32 -8.68 5.35
C SER A 104 6.83 -8.57 6.78
N ARG A 105 8.14 -8.74 6.97
CA ARG A 105 8.85 -8.45 8.21
C ARG A 105 9.99 -7.49 7.92
N ALA A 106 9.95 -6.34 8.58
CA ALA A 106 10.97 -5.32 8.44
C ALA A 106 11.93 -5.34 9.63
N GLU A 107 13.22 -5.20 9.35
CA GLU A 107 14.31 -5.15 10.33
C GLU A 107 15.22 -3.98 9.98
N LEU A 108 15.80 -3.36 11.01
CA LEU A 108 16.81 -2.34 10.83
C LEU A 108 18.19 -2.98 11.03
N ASP A 109 19.10 -2.65 10.13
CA ASP A 109 20.48 -3.14 10.15
C ASP A 109 21.41 -1.96 9.88
N GLU A 110 21.92 -1.36 10.96
CA GLU A 110 22.78 -0.16 10.98
C GLU A 110 22.25 1.02 10.15
N ARG A 111 22.46 0.98 8.83
CA ARG A 111 22.07 2.01 7.85
C ARG A 111 21.09 1.52 6.79
N ALA A 112 20.55 0.33 6.99
CA ALA A 112 19.63 -0.31 6.08
C ALA A 112 18.29 -0.63 6.74
N LEU A 113 17.23 -0.47 5.96
CA LEU A 113 15.96 -1.15 6.19
C LEU A 113 15.99 -2.44 5.36
N VAL A 114 15.84 -3.58 6.02
CA VAL A 114 15.75 -4.89 5.39
C VAL A 114 14.32 -5.39 5.54
N VAL A 115 13.63 -5.63 4.43
CA VAL A 115 12.25 -6.14 4.42
C VAL A 115 12.25 -7.49 3.76
N ARG A 116 11.79 -8.51 4.49
CA ARG A 116 11.55 -9.85 3.95
C ARG A 116 10.06 -9.99 3.72
N SER A 117 9.66 -10.24 2.48
CA SER A 117 8.25 -10.35 2.10
C SER A 117 7.96 -11.68 1.40
N VAL A 118 6.76 -12.18 1.60
CA VAL A 118 6.21 -13.32 0.87
C VAL A 118 4.84 -12.92 0.32
N ALA A 119 4.71 -12.90 -1.00
CA ALA A 119 3.45 -12.69 -1.70
C ALA A 119 3.00 -13.99 -2.37
N VAL A 120 1.69 -14.24 -2.49
CA VAL A 120 1.16 -15.42 -3.19
C VAL A 120 0.49 -15.00 -4.49
N ILE A 121 1.14 -15.26 -5.62
CA ILE A 121 0.70 -14.88 -6.97
C ILE A 121 0.43 -16.16 -7.77
N GLY A 122 -0.79 -16.31 -8.29
CA GLY A 122 -1.15 -17.48 -9.11
C GLY A 122 -0.95 -18.83 -8.39
N GLY A 123 -1.08 -18.86 -7.06
CA GLY A 123 -0.88 -20.06 -6.23
C GLY A 123 0.58 -20.41 -5.95
N LYS A 124 1.54 -19.60 -6.41
CA LYS A 124 2.97 -19.75 -6.09
C LYS A 124 3.44 -18.61 -5.20
N GLU A 125 4.45 -18.89 -4.39
CA GLU A 125 5.08 -17.88 -3.53
C GLU A 125 6.10 -17.07 -4.33
N LEU A 126 6.05 -15.75 -4.17
CA LEU A 126 7.13 -14.82 -4.51
C LEU A 126 7.79 -14.40 -3.20
N ARG A 127 9.03 -14.83 -3.00
CA ARG A 127 9.86 -14.47 -1.84
C ARG A 127 10.74 -13.29 -2.23
N LEU A 128 10.72 -12.25 -1.41
CA LEU A 128 11.43 -11.00 -1.64
C LEU A 128 12.28 -10.68 -0.42
N THR A 129 13.51 -10.24 -0.64
CA THR A 129 14.35 -9.60 0.37
C THR A 129 14.83 -8.26 -0.17
N ASP A 130 14.21 -7.21 0.32
CA ASP A 130 14.47 -5.83 -0.05
C ASP A 130 15.44 -5.21 0.95
N ARG A 131 16.57 -4.71 0.49
CA ARG A 131 17.54 -3.99 1.31
C ARG A 131 17.70 -2.56 0.80
N PHE A 132 17.24 -1.61 1.60
CA PHE A 132 17.36 -0.17 1.35
C PHE A 132 18.52 0.39 2.16
N ASN A 133 19.68 0.58 1.54
CA ASN A 133 20.90 1.02 2.20
C ASN A 133 21.15 2.52 1.96
N LEU A 134 21.30 3.29 3.03
CA LEU A 134 21.62 4.71 2.98
C LEU A 134 23.15 4.92 2.95
N SER A 135 23.62 5.81 2.08
CA SER A 135 25.02 6.25 2.04
C SER A 135 25.41 7.10 3.26
N ASP A 136 26.72 7.30 3.45
CA ASP A 136 27.26 8.07 4.57
C ASP A 136 26.86 9.54 4.59
N ASP A 137 26.80 10.16 3.42
CA ASP A 137 26.34 11.52 3.25
C ASP A 137 24.80 11.66 3.29
N GLY A 138 24.09 10.53 3.40
CA GLY A 138 22.65 10.47 3.40
C GLY A 138 21.98 10.80 2.07
N ASN A 139 22.73 11.03 0.98
CA ASN A 139 22.18 11.51 -0.30
C ASN A 139 21.94 10.40 -1.34
N THR A 140 22.43 9.18 -1.10
CA THR A 140 22.25 8.04 -2.00
C THR A 140 21.52 6.92 -1.26
N LEU A 141 20.47 6.40 -1.88
CA LEU A 141 19.76 5.21 -1.43
C LEU A 141 20.02 4.08 -2.43
N THR A 142 20.62 2.99 -1.97
CA THR A 142 20.79 1.78 -2.78
C THR A 142 19.73 0.78 -2.40
N PHE A 143 18.86 0.44 -3.34
CA PHE A 143 17.85 -0.60 -3.19
C PHE A 143 18.34 -1.88 -3.89
N ARG A 144 18.54 -2.94 -3.10
CA ARG A 144 18.82 -4.29 -3.59
C ARG A 144 17.62 -5.18 -3.32
N GLU A 145 17.07 -5.77 -4.36
CA GLU A 145 15.92 -6.67 -4.32
C GLU A 145 16.39 -8.07 -4.72
N ARG A 146 16.42 -8.99 -3.76
CA ARG A 146 16.56 -10.41 -4.06
C ARG A 146 15.19 -11.04 -4.15
N HIS A 147 14.91 -11.75 -5.23
CA HIS A 147 13.61 -12.32 -5.47
C HIS A 147 13.69 -13.76 -5.98
N GLN A 148 12.72 -14.57 -5.55
CA GLN A 148 12.54 -15.94 -6.01
C GLN A 148 11.05 -16.25 -6.18
N TYR A 149 10.65 -16.64 -7.39
CA TYR A 149 9.28 -17.04 -7.68
C TYR A 149 9.15 -18.57 -7.76
N GLY A 150 8.37 -19.16 -6.86
CA GLY A 150 8.23 -20.61 -6.74
C GLY A 150 9.59 -21.29 -6.57
N SER A 151 9.95 -22.16 -7.50
CA SER A 151 11.23 -22.89 -7.54
C SER A 151 12.20 -22.35 -8.59
N GLU A 152 11.93 -21.17 -9.17
CA GLU A 152 12.84 -20.54 -10.12
C GLU A 152 14.16 -20.15 -9.43
N PRO A 153 15.27 -20.01 -10.18
CA PRO A 153 16.51 -19.49 -9.62
C PRO A 153 16.28 -18.12 -8.99
N GLU A 154 16.91 -17.89 -7.84
CA GLU A 154 16.91 -16.57 -7.23
C GLU A 154 17.65 -15.57 -8.12
N ALA A 155 17.10 -14.37 -8.25
CA ALA A 155 17.71 -13.26 -8.96
C ALA A 155 17.85 -12.05 -8.04
N GLU A 156 18.77 -11.15 -8.38
CA GLU A 156 19.02 -9.92 -7.63
C GLU A 156 19.01 -8.73 -8.59
N ASP A 157 18.27 -7.69 -8.21
CA ASP A 157 18.23 -6.39 -8.88
C ASP A 157 18.86 -5.32 -7.97
N THR A 158 19.70 -4.45 -8.55
CA THR A 158 20.23 -3.27 -7.85
C THR A 158 19.78 -1.99 -8.53
N ARG A 159 19.22 -1.07 -7.74
CA ARG A 159 18.78 0.27 -8.16
C ARG A 159 19.37 1.31 -7.22
N VAL A 160 19.95 2.36 -7.79
CA VAL A 160 20.57 3.46 -7.04
C VAL A 160 19.70 4.70 -7.20
N PHE A 161 19.48 5.44 -6.12
CA PHE A 161 18.63 6.62 -6.10
C PHE A 161 19.33 7.82 -5.49
N ASP A 162 19.05 8.99 -6.06
CA ASP A 162 19.45 10.29 -5.53
C ASP A 162 18.37 10.85 -4.61
N ARG A 163 18.78 11.38 -3.45
CA ARG A 163 17.89 12.17 -2.60
C ARG A 163 17.48 13.44 -3.34
N ARG A 164 16.19 13.74 -3.34
CA ARG A 164 15.61 14.94 -3.93
C ARG A 164 14.85 15.76 -2.90
N PRO A 165 14.68 17.07 -3.12
CA PRO A 165 13.81 17.91 -2.30
C PRO A 165 12.38 17.35 -2.27
N ALA A 166 11.67 17.55 -1.17
CA ALA A 166 10.29 17.07 -1.02
C ALA A 166 9.34 17.59 -2.13
N THR A 167 9.60 18.79 -2.66
CA THR A 167 8.85 19.41 -3.77
C THR A 167 8.98 18.67 -5.10
N SER A 168 9.96 17.77 -5.24
CA SER A 168 10.12 16.90 -6.41
C SER A 168 9.14 15.73 -6.45
N TRP A 169 8.38 15.51 -5.37
CA TRP A 169 7.28 14.54 -5.38
C TRP A 169 6.03 15.22 -5.93
N GLU A 170 5.66 14.87 -7.17
CA GLU A 170 4.43 15.36 -7.75
C GLU A 170 3.22 14.89 -6.91
N PRO A 171 2.16 15.69 -6.76
CA PRO A 171 0.91 15.20 -6.18
C PRO A 171 0.45 13.93 -6.90
N ASP A 172 -0.27 13.04 -6.22
CA ASP A 172 -0.92 11.91 -6.90
C ASP A 172 -1.68 12.47 -8.10
N ALA A 173 -1.24 12.13 -9.32
CA ALA A 173 -1.97 12.52 -10.50
C ALA A 173 -3.34 11.88 -10.36
N PRO A 174 -4.44 12.66 -10.33
CA PRO A 174 -5.76 12.05 -10.24
C PRO A 174 -5.86 11.05 -11.40
N PRO A 175 -6.27 9.81 -11.13
CA PRO A 175 -6.37 8.79 -12.16
C PRO A 175 -7.12 9.37 -13.36
N LYS A 176 -6.60 9.12 -14.57
CA LYS A 176 -7.24 9.55 -15.83
C LYS A 176 -8.73 9.22 -15.76
N ARG A 177 -9.54 10.12 -16.30
CA ARG A 177 -10.98 9.94 -16.36
C ARG A 177 -11.31 8.76 -17.29
N ALA A 178 -12.43 8.12 -17.01
CA ALA A 178 -12.92 6.94 -17.71
C ALA A 178 -12.92 7.12 -19.23
N GLU A 179 -13.39 8.27 -19.71
CA GLU A 179 -13.49 8.63 -21.12
C GLU A 179 -12.14 8.87 -21.80
N GLU A 180 -11.07 9.09 -21.02
CA GLU A 180 -9.71 9.26 -21.55
C GLU A 180 -9.00 7.91 -21.75
N VAL A 181 -9.47 6.86 -21.07
CA VAL A 181 -8.86 5.52 -21.09
C VAL A 181 -9.70 4.51 -21.86
N TYR A 182 -11.03 4.57 -21.73
CA TYR A 182 -11.97 3.63 -22.31
C TYR A 182 -12.79 4.27 -23.41
N LYS A 183 -13.15 3.46 -24.42
CA LYS A 183 -14.03 3.88 -25.52
C LYS A 183 -15.51 3.77 -25.10
N ASN A 184 -16.34 4.63 -25.67
CA ASN A 184 -17.80 4.62 -25.53
C ASN A 184 -18.32 4.75 -24.08
N ILE A 185 -17.64 5.55 -23.24
CA ILE A 185 -18.15 5.95 -21.92
C ILE A 185 -19.19 7.06 -22.08
N GLN A 186 -20.44 6.75 -21.74
CA GLN A 186 -21.57 7.68 -21.89
C GLN A 186 -22.06 8.23 -20.54
N ILE A 187 -22.29 7.37 -19.54
CA ILE A 187 -22.90 7.74 -18.25
C ILE A 187 -21.86 8.07 -17.18
N MET A 188 -20.76 7.31 -17.10
CA MET A 188 -19.72 7.44 -16.08
C MET A 188 -18.54 8.32 -16.53
N LYS A 189 -18.83 9.41 -17.25
CA LYS A 189 -17.80 10.39 -17.61
C LYS A 189 -17.28 11.13 -16.38
N GLY A 190 -16.00 11.49 -16.35
CA GLY A 190 -15.33 12.15 -15.23
C GLY A 190 -14.98 11.24 -14.07
N VAL A 191 -15.43 9.98 -14.08
CA VAL A 191 -15.09 8.99 -13.05
C VAL A 191 -13.64 8.51 -13.27
N PRO A 192 -12.82 8.37 -12.23
CA PRO A 192 -11.53 7.69 -12.31
C PRO A 192 -11.59 6.35 -13.07
N ALA A 193 -10.72 6.13 -14.05
CA ALA A 193 -10.70 4.88 -14.83
C ALA A 193 -10.64 3.61 -13.96
N PRO A 194 -9.81 3.50 -12.90
CA PRO A 194 -9.80 2.33 -12.02
C PRO A 194 -11.14 2.06 -11.31
N ARG A 195 -11.94 3.11 -11.08
CA ARG A 195 -13.25 2.99 -10.41
C ARG A 195 -14.28 2.32 -11.31
N LEU A 196 -14.14 2.34 -12.64
CA LEU A 196 -15.06 1.60 -13.51
C LEU A 196 -14.97 0.10 -13.30
N ALA A 197 -13.75 -0.45 -13.15
CA ALA A 197 -13.58 -1.88 -12.92
C ALA A 197 -14.28 -2.34 -11.64
N VAL A 198 -14.21 -1.52 -10.58
CA VAL A 198 -14.92 -1.76 -9.32
C VAL A 198 -16.43 -1.72 -9.51
N VAL A 199 -16.96 -0.72 -10.24
CA VAL A 199 -18.40 -0.61 -10.53
C VAL A 199 -18.88 -1.83 -11.31
N MET A 200 -18.15 -2.27 -12.33
CA MET A 200 -18.51 -3.45 -13.13
C MET A 200 -18.51 -4.73 -12.30
N THR A 201 -17.52 -4.88 -11.42
CA THR A 201 -17.46 -6.02 -10.48
C THR A 201 -18.62 -6.01 -9.47
N ASN A 202 -19.09 -4.84 -9.06
CA ASN A 202 -20.27 -4.75 -8.20
C ASN A 202 -21.56 -5.07 -8.95
N LEU A 203 -21.68 -4.69 -10.22
CA LEU A 203 -22.85 -5.03 -11.04
C LEU A 203 -23.04 -6.54 -11.19
N THR A 204 -21.96 -7.30 -11.39
CA THR A 204 -22.07 -8.76 -11.50
C THR A 204 -22.69 -9.37 -10.24
N ARG A 205 -22.28 -8.87 -9.07
CA ARG A 205 -22.84 -9.28 -7.76
C ARG A 205 -24.27 -8.80 -7.56
N TRP A 206 -24.58 -7.56 -7.96
CA TRP A 206 -25.90 -6.98 -7.71
C TRP A 206 -27.00 -7.54 -8.60
N LEU A 207 -26.65 -7.96 -9.82
CA LEU A 207 -27.57 -8.51 -10.79
C LEU A 207 -27.47 -10.04 -10.89
N GLY A 208 -26.49 -10.69 -10.24
CA GLY A 208 -26.28 -12.14 -10.34
C GLY A 208 -25.89 -12.61 -11.75
N VAL A 209 -25.15 -11.79 -12.48
CA VAL A 209 -24.74 -12.07 -13.87
C VAL A 209 -23.24 -11.96 -14.04
N ASP A 210 -22.71 -12.51 -15.12
CA ASP A 210 -21.31 -12.34 -15.51
C ASP A 210 -21.10 -11.14 -16.45
N CYS A 211 -19.84 -10.91 -16.83
CA CYS A 211 -19.46 -9.85 -17.77
C CYS A 211 -20.11 -10.03 -19.14
N ALA A 212 -20.27 -11.28 -19.59
CA ALA A 212 -20.80 -11.62 -20.90
C ALA A 212 -22.31 -11.38 -20.98
N HIS A 213 -23.04 -11.25 -19.89
CA HIS A 213 -24.45 -10.84 -19.92
C HIS A 213 -24.64 -9.48 -20.61
N CYS A 214 -23.81 -8.49 -20.25
CA CYS A 214 -23.89 -7.13 -20.78
C CYS A 214 -22.90 -6.87 -21.92
N HIS A 215 -21.73 -7.49 -21.93
CA HIS A 215 -20.66 -7.16 -22.89
C HIS A 215 -20.44 -8.22 -23.96
N VAL A 216 -19.95 -7.78 -25.12
CA VAL A 216 -19.32 -8.65 -26.11
C VAL A 216 -17.87 -8.89 -25.65
N VAL A 217 -17.49 -10.14 -25.45
CA VAL A 217 -16.15 -10.49 -24.94
C VAL A 217 -15.11 -10.02 -25.96
N GLY A 218 -14.09 -9.29 -25.49
CA GLY A 218 -13.07 -8.69 -26.35
C GLY A 218 -13.47 -7.36 -27.00
N GLN A 219 -14.73 -6.92 -26.88
CA GLN A 219 -15.25 -5.66 -27.44
C GLN A 219 -16.13 -4.94 -26.41
N PHE A 220 -15.53 -4.54 -25.29
CA PHE A 220 -16.26 -3.97 -24.15
C PHE A 220 -16.97 -2.64 -24.47
N GLU A 221 -16.51 -1.92 -25.48
CA GLU A 221 -17.09 -0.68 -26.00
C GLU A 221 -18.35 -0.92 -26.83
N SER A 222 -18.54 -2.10 -27.41
CA SER A 222 -19.67 -2.42 -28.31
C SER A 222 -21.01 -2.35 -27.57
N ASP A 223 -22.03 -1.85 -28.28
CA ASP A 223 -23.42 -1.75 -27.82
C ASP A 223 -24.35 -2.77 -28.48
N ASP A 224 -23.78 -3.83 -29.06
CA ASP A 224 -24.54 -4.87 -29.76
C ASP A 224 -25.47 -5.65 -28.83
N LYS A 225 -25.11 -5.76 -27.54
CA LYS A 225 -25.97 -6.40 -26.55
C LYS A 225 -27.02 -5.45 -26.00
N PRO A 226 -28.32 -5.80 -26.08
CA PRO A 226 -29.40 -4.94 -25.58
C PRO A 226 -29.29 -4.71 -24.06
N ALA A 227 -28.81 -5.71 -23.30
CA ALA A 227 -28.60 -5.61 -21.86
C ALA A 227 -27.71 -4.41 -21.46
N LYS A 228 -26.68 -4.08 -22.26
CA LYS A 228 -25.82 -2.92 -22.00
C LYS A 228 -26.57 -1.59 -22.15
N LYS A 229 -27.43 -1.49 -23.17
CA LYS A 229 -28.27 -0.30 -23.39
C LYS A 229 -29.25 -0.13 -22.23
N THR A 230 -29.91 -1.21 -21.81
CA THR A 230 -30.78 -1.22 -20.62
C THR A 230 -30.02 -0.82 -19.36
N ALA A 231 -28.81 -1.34 -19.14
CA ALA A 231 -27.98 -0.98 -18.00
C ALA A 231 -27.67 0.53 -17.96
N ARG A 232 -27.40 1.17 -19.11
CA ARG A 232 -27.22 2.63 -19.17
C ARG A 232 -28.47 3.40 -18.71
N THR A 233 -29.64 2.97 -19.17
CA THR A 233 -30.92 3.56 -18.73
C THR A 233 -31.11 3.37 -17.22
N MET A 234 -30.79 2.20 -16.68
CA MET A 234 -30.87 1.94 -15.24
C MET A 234 -29.91 2.81 -14.43
N PHE A 235 -28.69 3.05 -14.92
CA PHE A 235 -27.76 3.99 -14.28
C PHE A 235 -28.32 5.41 -14.23
N GLN A 236 -28.93 5.89 -15.32
CA GLN A 236 -29.59 7.19 -15.35
C GLN A 236 -30.74 7.26 -14.33
N MET A 237 -31.56 6.22 -14.26
CA MET A 237 -32.68 6.12 -13.32
C MET A 237 -32.20 6.17 -11.86
N VAL A 238 -31.22 5.32 -11.48
CA VAL A 238 -30.69 5.30 -10.10
C VAL A 238 -30.05 6.65 -9.75
N ARG A 239 -29.31 7.25 -10.68
CA ARG A 239 -28.74 8.59 -10.47
C ARG A 239 -29.83 9.63 -10.23
N ALA A 240 -30.89 9.63 -11.03
CA ALA A 240 -32.01 10.54 -10.87
C ALA A 240 -32.74 10.32 -9.54
N ILE A 241 -32.98 9.08 -9.13
CA ILE A 241 -33.61 8.75 -7.84
C ILE A 241 -32.77 9.32 -6.68
N ASN A 242 -31.46 9.06 -6.68
CA ASN A 242 -30.55 9.52 -5.63
C ASN A 242 -30.40 11.05 -5.59
N GLN A 243 -30.31 11.69 -6.75
CA GLN A 243 -30.22 13.14 -6.83
C GLN A 243 -31.50 13.83 -6.37
N ASN A 244 -32.66 13.36 -6.83
CA ASN A 244 -33.93 14.06 -6.61
C ASN A 244 -34.53 13.80 -5.23
N ASN A 245 -34.22 12.65 -4.60
CA ASN A 245 -34.89 12.24 -3.36
C ASN A 245 -33.96 12.15 -2.15
N PHE A 246 -32.64 12.11 -2.37
CA PHE A 246 -31.67 11.82 -1.30
C PHE A 246 -30.52 12.82 -1.25
N ALA A 247 -30.72 14.04 -1.77
CA ALA A 247 -29.72 15.12 -1.81
C ALA A 247 -28.36 14.69 -2.39
N GLY A 248 -28.37 13.74 -3.33
CA GLY A 248 -27.15 13.20 -3.94
C GLY A 248 -26.39 12.18 -3.08
N SER A 249 -26.86 11.85 -1.87
CA SER A 249 -26.46 10.61 -1.22
C SER A 249 -26.92 9.41 -2.06
N ASN A 250 -26.23 8.27 -1.98
CA ASN A 250 -26.48 7.10 -2.84
C ASN A 250 -27.07 5.88 -2.07
N PRO A 251 -28.19 6.01 -1.33
CA PRO A 251 -28.77 4.88 -0.62
C PRO A 251 -29.48 3.88 -1.54
N VAL A 252 -29.95 4.32 -2.71
CA VAL A 252 -30.53 3.42 -3.73
C VAL A 252 -29.42 2.94 -4.66
N THR A 253 -29.31 1.62 -4.79
CA THR A 253 -28.35 0.96 -5.68
C THR A 253 -29.06 -0.08 -6.54
N CYS A 254 -28.35 -0.71 -7.48
CA CYS A 254 -28.91 -1.80 -8.27
C CYS A 254 -29.40 -2.96 -7.36
N TRP A 255 -28.69 -3.22 -6.26
CA TRP A 255 -29.07 -4.24 -5.28
C TRP A 255 -30.45 -4.02 -4.66
N THR A 256 -30.84 -2.76 -4.44
CA THR A 256 -32.12 -2.40 -3.81
C THR A 256 -33.31 -3.09 -4.49
N CYS A 257 -33.26 -3.19 -5.83
CA CYS A 257 -34.29 -3.82 -6.64
C CYS A 257 -33.91 -5.22 -7.14
N HIS A 258 -32.69 -5.40 -7.67
CA HIS A 258 -32.29 -6.65 -8.31
C HIS A 258 -32.01 -7.78 -7.32
N ARG A 259 -31.47 -7.46 -6.13
CA ARG A 259 -31.20 -8.43 -5.06
C ARG A 259 -30.46 -9.70 -5.52
N GLY A 260 -29.51 -9.54 -6.45
CA GLY A 260 -28.72 -10.66 -6.98
C GLY A 260 -29.38 -11.39 -8.15
N GLU A 261 -30.47 -10.86 -8.70
CA GLU A 261 -31.18 -11.45 -9.84
C GLU A 261 -31.23 -10.48 -11.03
N ALA A 262 -31.07 -11.02 -12.24
CA ALA A 262 -31.02 -10.20 -13.46
C ALA A 262 -32.35 -9.47 -13.70
N LYS A 263 -33.45 -10.05 -13.24
CA LYS A 263 -34.79 -9.46 -13.27
C LYS A 263 -35.25 -9.20 -11.84
N PRO A 264 -35.58 -7.96 -11.47
CA PRO A 264 -36.19 -7.67 -10.18
C PRO A 264 -37.50 -8.45 -9.99
N GLN A 265 -37.79 -8.87 -8.78
CA GLN A 265 -39.07 -9.49 -8.45
C GLN A 265 -40.19 -8.46 -8.59
N SER A 266 -41.24 -8.82 -9.33
CA SER A 266 -42.49 -8.07 -9.33
C SER A 266 -43.41 -8.53 -8.21
N LEU A 267 -44.31 -7.65 -7.76
CA LEU A 267 -45.42 -8.09 -6.92
C LEU A 267 -46.20 -9.22 -7.63
N PRO A 268 -46.69 -10.23 -6.89
CA PRO A 268 -47.63 -11.20 -7.45
C PRO A 268 -48.81 -10.48 -8.11
N LYS A 269 -49.32 -11.04 -9.21
CA LYS A 269 -50.54 -10.49 -9.84
C LYS A 269 -51.64 -10.47 -8.78
N GLN A 270 -52.16 -9.27 -8.50
CA GLN A 270 -53.32 -9.05 -7.63
C GLN A 270 -54.60 -9.40 -8.39
#